data_AF-A0A9R0RPT2-F1
#
_entry.id   AF-A0A9R0RPT2-F1
#
_cell.length_a   1.000
_cell.length_b   1.000
_cell.length_c   1.000
_cell.angle_alpha   90.00
_cell.angle_beta   90.00
_cell.angle_gamma   90.00
#
_symmetry.space_group_name_H-M   'P 1'
#
loop_
_entity.id
_entity.type
_entity.pdbx_description
1 polymer ?
#
loop_
_entity_poly.entity_id
_entity_poly.type
_entity_poly.pdbx_seq_one_letter_code
_entity_poly.pdbx_strand_id
1 'polypeptide(L)'
;MTQISIVREFSITSMKGGYRRVLQRPIDCEWDLMTYTDDKIHLVETDLDVLSKAKPSEVNELLSTGASHDDSLDTSGATILAETESIGSSDLLPELAVKLSFTLPTSSYATMAIRELTKTSTSVDCQKALNS
;
A
#
# COMPACT_ATOMS: atom_id res chain seq x y z
N MET A 1 4.33 -10.04 -57.20
CA MET A 1 4.19 -11.11 -56.18
C MET A 1 4.62 -10.53 -54.84
N THR A 2 3.70 -9.84 -54.17
CA THR A 2 3.94 -9.12 -52.89
C THR A 2 3.71 -10.08 -51.73
N GLN A 3 4.79 -10.62 -51.17
CA GLN A 3 4.76 -11.62 -50.11
C GLN A 3 5.25 -11.02 -48.77
N ILE A 4 4.32 -10.96 -47.82
CA ILE A 4 4.48 -11.14 -46.36
C ILE A 4 5.51 -10.23 -45.64
N SER A 5 5.06 -9.04 -45.25
CA SER A 5 5.64 -8.25 -44.15
C SER A 5 4.87 -8.41 -42.83
N ILE A 6 3.58 -8.77 -42.89
CA ILE A 6 2.66 -8.84 -41.74
C ILE A 6 3.12 -9.87 -40.69
N VAL A 7 3.72 -10.99 -41.11
CA VAL A 7 4.05 -12.11 -40.21
C VAL A 7 5.22 -11.80 -39.27
N ARG A 8 6.15 -10.90 -39.64
CA ARG A 8 7.27 -10.53 -38.75
C ARG A 8 6.88 -9.54 -37.68
N GLU A 9 5.88 -8.70 -37.94
CA GLU A 9 5.47 -7.62 -37.03
C GLU A 9 4.73 -8.14 -35.78
N PHE A 10 4.14 -9.34 -35.86
CA PHE A 10 3.46 -10.03 -34.75
C PHE A 10 4.21 -11.26 -34.22
N SER A 11 5.42 -11.51 -34.71
CA SER A 11 6.21 -12.64 -34.25
C SER A 11 6.77 -12.35 -32.86
N ILE A 12 6.34 -13.11 -31.84
CA ILE A 12 6.83 -13.01 -30.45
C ILE A 12 8.35 -13.17 -30.33
N THR A 13 9.02 -13.73 -31.35
CA THR A 13 10.48 -13.87 -31.43
C THR A 13 11.18 -12.66 -32.08
N SER A 14 10.44 -11.67 -32.60
CA SER A 14 10.98 -10.44 -33.20
C SER A 14 10.79 -9.22 -32.30
N MET A 15 11.20 -9.32 -31.03
CA MET A 15 11.22 -8.16 -30.13
C MET A 15 12.47 -7.31 -30.41
N LYS A 16 12.29 -6.09 -30.94
CA LYS A 16 13.37 -5.11 -31.20
C LYS A 16 14.09 -4.62 -29.94
N GLY A 17 13.62 -4.98 -28.75
CA GLY A 17 14.14 -4.53 -27.47
C GLY A 17 13.81 -3.06 -27.17
N GLY A 18 14.30 -2.56 -26.04
CA GLY A 18 14.18 -1.17 -25.63
C GLY A 18 15.31 -0.78 -24.69
N TYR A 19 15.54 0.52 -24.52
CA TYR A 19 16.57 1.03 -23.64
C TYR A 19 16.01 1.25 -22.22
N ARG A 20 16.80 0.92 -21.20
CA ARG A 20 16.49 1.18 -19.79
C ARG A 20 17.69 1.83 -19.11
N ARG A 21 17.43 2.76 -18.20
CA ARG A 21 18.47 3.34 -17.34
C ARG A 21 18.92 2.27 -16.35
N VAL A 22 20.23 2.07 -16.24
CA VAL A 22 20.81 1.09 -15.29
C VAL A 22 20.75 1.62 -13.87
N LEU A 23 21.01 2.91 -13.69
CA LEU A 23 20.95 3.59 -12.40
C LEU A 23 19.91 4.70 -12.45
N GLN A 24 19.10 4.80 -11.41
CA GLN A 24 18.08 5.82 -11.22
C GLN A 24 18.22 6.42 -9.83
N ARG A 25 18.14 7.74 -9.76
CA ARG A 25 18.10 8.47 -8.49
C ARG A 25 16.63 8.73 -8.14
N PRO A 26 16.16 8.35 -6.94
CA PRO A 26 14.85 8.79 -6.44
C PRO A 26 14.76 10.32 -6.43
N ILE A 27 13.55 10.81 -6.69
CA ILE A 27 13.22 12.24 -6.72
C ILE A 27 12.48 12.56 -5.42
N ASP A 28 12.74 13.73 -4.84
CA ASP A 28 12.09 14.24 -3.63
C ASP A 28 12.06 13.21 -2.49
N CYS A 29 13.24 12.74 -2.09
CA CYS A 29 13.40 11.74 -1.04
C CYS A 29 13.33 12.39 0.34
N GLU A 30 12.30 12.05 1.09
CA GLU A 30 12.06 12.47 2.47
C GLU A 30 11.98 11.24 3.38
N TRP A 31 12.45 11.39 4.61
CA TRP A 31 12.38 10.34 5.62
C TRP A 31 12.07 10.91 6.99
N ASP A 32 11.36 10.13 7.80
CA ASP A 32 11.06 10.45 9.19
C ASP A 32 11.19 9.20 10.05
N LEU A 33 11.69 9.38 11.28
CA LEU A 33 11.86 8.31 12.26
C LEU A 33 10.70 8.35 13.24
N MET A 34 10.01 7.23 13.38
CA MET A 34 8.82 7.12 14.21
C MET A 34 8.97 5.94 15.15
N THR A 35 8.53 6.08 16.39
CA THR A 35 8.45 4.96 17.32
C THR A 35 7.05 4.37 17.31
N TYR A 36 6.95 3.05 17.40
CA TYR A 36 5.67 2.35 17.54
C TYR A 36 5.75 1.33 18.66
N THR A 37 4.59 0.98 19.19
CA THR A 37 4.44 0.00 20.27
C THR A 37 3.56 -1.18 19.83
N ASP A 38 2.68 -0.95 18.85
CA ASP A 38 1.77 -1.97 18.32
C ASP A 38 1.90 -2.06 16.79
N ASP A 39 2.29 -3.23 16.32
CA ASP A 39 2.51 -3.58 14.91
C ASP A 39 1.23 -3.56 14.08
N LYS A 40 0.06 -3.65 14.73
CA LYS A 40 -1.23 -3.67 14.04
C LYS A 40 -1.70 -2.28 13.60
N ILE A 41 -1.05 -1.23 14.13
CA ILE A 41 -1.44 0.15 13.86
C ILE A 41 -0.69 0.64 12.61
N HIS A 42 -1.45 1.12 11.62
CA HIS A 42 -0.86 1.74 10.43
C HIS A 42 -0.11 3.02 10.79
N LEU A 43 1.19 3.08 10.48
CA LEU A 43 2.04 4.24 10.76
C LEU A 43 1.90 5.39 9.73
N VAL A 44 1.19 5.14 8.63
CA VAL A 44 0.94 6.11 7.56
C VAL A 44 -0.53 6.11 7.21
N GLU A 45 -1.11 7.30 7.04
CA GLU A 45 -2.49 7.46 6.62
C GLU A 45 -2.68 6.92 5.20
N THR A 46 -3.76 6.18 4.99
CA THR A 46 -4.15 5.69 3.66
C THR A 46 -5.00 6.71 2.92
N ASP A 47 -5.10 6.58 1.60
CA ASP A 47 -5.98 7.43 0.78
C ASP A 47 -7.44 7.38 1.26
N LEU A 48 -7.90 6.24 1.79
CA LEU A 48 -9.26 6.09 2.34
C LEU A 48 -9.45 6.91 3.61
N ASP A 49 -8.46 6.92 4.50
CA ASP A 49 -8.50 7.72 5.73
C ASP A 49 -8.63 9.21 5.40
N VAL A 50 -7.87 9.68 4.41
CA VAL A 50 -7.91 11.08 3.95
C VAL A 50 -9.28 11.42 3.34
N LEU A 51 -9.82 10.55 2.48
CA LEU A 51 -11.14 10.76 1.86
C LEU A 51 -12.28 10.79 2.88
N SER A 52 -12.21 9.94 3.91
CA SER A 52 -13.23 9.89 4.96
C SER A 52 -13.24 11.16 5.83
N LYS A 53 -12.07 11.74 6.10
CA LYS A 53 -11.91 13.02 6.82
C LYS A 53 -12.40 14.23 6.02
N ALA A 54 -12.31 14.17 4.70
CA ALA A 54 -12.67 15.27 3.80
C ALA A 54 -14.18 15.46 3.61
N LYS A 55 -15.03 14.55 4.13
CA LYS A 55 -16.48 14.73 4.11
C LYS A 55 -16.85 15.72 5.23
N PRO A 56 -17.35 16.94 4.92
CA PRO A 56 -17.73 17.88 5.96
C PRO A 56 -18.87 17.29 6.78
N SER A 57 -18.59 17.06 8.06
CA SER A 57 -19.61 16.97 9.10
C SER A 57 -20.33 18.32 9.17
N GLU A 58 -21.51 18.41 8.57
CA GLU A 58 -22.49 19.43 8.93
C GLU A 58 -22.91 19.17 10.38
N VAL A 59 -22.65 20.14 11.25
CA VAL A 59 -22.95 20.03 12.68
C VAL A 59 -24.41 20.40 12.95
N ASN A 60 -25.12 19.44 13.57
CA ASN A 60 -26.22 19.53 14.56
C ASN A 60 -27.71 19.44 14.20
N GLU A 61 -28.34 18.48 14.90
CA GLU A 61 -29.64 18.50 15.60
C GLU A 61 -30.95 18.44 14.78
N LEU A 62 -31.56 17.25 14.70
CA LEU A 62 -32.83 16.97 15.39
C LEU A 62 -33.27 15.50 15.29
N LEU A 63 -33.73 14.97 16.43
CA LEU A 63 -34.33 13.64 16.62
C LEU A 63 -35.60 13.39 15.77
N SER A 64 -35.76 12.12 15.38
CA SER A 64 -36.99 11.30 15.29
C SER A 64 -38.22 11.83 14.51
N THR A 65 -38.69 11.05 13.52
CA THR A 65 -39.98 10.30 13.54
C THR A 65 -40.39 9.81 12.14
N GLY A 66 -40.49 8.49 11.95
CA GLY A 66 -41.63 7.81 11.30
C GLY A 66 -41.79 7.75 9.76
N ALA A 67 -41.65 6.52 9.24
CA ALA A 67 -42.54 5.83 8.29
C ALA A 67 -42.30 5.84 6.75
N SER A 68 -41.76 4.69 6.28
CA SER A 68 -42.29 3.80 5.22
C SER A 68 -42.03 4.05 3.72
N HIS A 69 -41.16 3.23 3.11
CA HIS A 69 -41.39 2.35 1.92
C HIS A 69 -40.05 1.64 1.57
N ASP A 70 -39.75 0.42 2.05
CA ASP A 70 -40.02 -0.94 1.49
C ASP A 70 -39.62 -1.16 0.03
N ASP A 71 -38.42 -1.74 -0.20
CA ASP A 71 -38.20 -2.92 -1.05
C ASP A 71 -36.88 -3.64 -0.63
N SER A 72 -36.91 -4.97 -0.68
CA SER A 72 -35.94 -5.96 -0.16
C SER A 72 -34.88 -6.37 -1.23
N LEU A 73 -33.77 -7.10 -1.04
CA LEU A 73 -33.33 -8.11 -0.06
C LEU A 73 -31.80 -8.39 -0.25
N ASP A 74 -31.08 -8.45 0.89
CA ASP A 74 -29.91 -9.24 1.32
C ASP A 74 -28.66 -9.55 0.46
N THR A 75 -27.48 -9.17 1.00
CA THR A 75 -26.51 -10.14 1.59
C THR A 75 -25.57 -9.44 2.59
N SER A 76 -25.58 -9.98 3.81
CA SER A 76 -24.96 -9.52 5.05
C SER A 76 -23.43 -9.64 5.12
N GLY A 77 -22.81 -8.71 5.86
CA GLY A 77 -21.42 -8.81 6.33
C GLY A 77 -21.04 -7.63 7.22
N ALA A 78 -21.37 -7.75 8.51
CA ALA A 78 -21.45 -6.70 9.51
C ALA A 78 -20.16 -5.96 9.90
N THR A 79 -20.33 -4.67 10.20
CA THR A 79 -19.53 -3.88 11.13
C THR A 79 -19.34 -4.64 12.46
N ILE A 80 -18.10 -4.83 12.87
CA ILE A 80 -17.74 -5.21 14.24
C ILE A 80 -16.72 -4.20 14.75
N LEU A 81 -17.19 -3.22 15.52
CA LEU A 81 -16.43 -2.66 16.62
C LEU A 81 -16.59 -3.66 17.78
N ALA A 82 -15.52 -4.38 18.11
CA ALA A 82 -15.44 -5.14 19.34
C ALA A 82 -14.00 -5.08 19.84
N GLU A 83 -13.86 -4.44 20.99
CA GLU A 83 -12.80 -4.73 21.95
C GLU A 83 -12.67 -6.25 22.09
N THR A 84 -11.47 -6.77 21.84
CA THR A 84 -11.07 -8.07 22.37
C THR A 84 -9.76 -7.89 23.13
N GLU A 85 -9.94 -7.68 24.42
CA GLU A 85 -9.13 -8.17 25.53
C GLU A 85 -7.81 -8.87 25.14
N SER A 86 -6.72 -8.18 25.49
CA SER A 86 -5.53 -8.71 26.18
C SER A 86 -5.47 -10.25 26.36
N ILE A 87 -4.43 -10.86 25.79
CA ILE A 87 -3.47 -11.75 26.49
C ILE A 87 -2.19 -11.80 25.65
N GLY A 88 -1.11 -11.26 26.21
CA GLY A 88 0.21 -11.21 25.61
C GLY A 88 1.07 -10.14 26.26
N SER A 89 1.34 -10.27 27.56
CA SER A 89 2.31 -9.43 28.26
C SER A 89 3.71 -9.70 27.68
N SER A 90 4.16 -8.85 26.76
CA SER A 90 5.57 -8.65 26.53
C SER A 90 5.82 -7.20 26.90
N ASP A 91 6.86 -6.92 27.70
CA ASP A 91 7.32 -5.55 27.92
C ASP A 91 7.54 -4.88 26.56
N LEU A 92 6.59 -4.06 26.10
CA LEU A 92 6.65 -3.45 24.77
C LEU A 92 7.58 -2.24 24.86
N LEU A 93 8.87 -2.50 24.65
CA LEU A 93 9.81 -1.43 24.34
C LEU A 93 9.39 -0.79 23.01
N PRO A 94 9.42 0.55 22.91
CA PRO A 94 9.09 1.22 21.66
C PRO A 94 10.09 0.79 20.58
N GLU A 95 9.56 0.22 19.50
CA GLU A 95 10.31 -0.14 18.31
C GLU A 95 10.45 1.07 17.38
N LEU A 96 11.48 1.07 16.54
CA LEU A 96 11.80 2.18 15.65
C LEU A 96 11.43 1.82 14.20
N ALA A 97 10.64 2.68 13.58
CA ALA A 97 10.29 2.61 12.16
C ALA A 97 10.87 3.80 11.38
N VAL A 98 11.07 3.59 10.07
CA VAL A 98 11.43 4.63 9.12
C VAL A 98 10.28 4.80 8.13
N LYS A 99 9.69 5.99 8.10
CA LYS A 99 8.75 6.40 7.05
C LYS A 99 9.54 7.00 5.89
N LEU A 100 9.33 6.49 4.68
CA LEU A 100 10.00 6.97 3.47
C LEU A 100 8.96 7.54 2.49
N SER A 101 9.27 8.68 1.90
CA SER A 101 8.52 9.28 0.78
C SER A 101 9.49 9.60 -0.34
N PHE A 102 9.24 9.09 -1.54
CA PHE A 102 10.05 9.39 -2.72
C PHE A 102 9.28 9.07 -3.99
N THR A 103 9.63 9.77 -5.06
CA THR A 103 9.11 9.52 -6.41
C THR A 103 10.13 8.75 -7.24
N LEU A 104 9.65 7.76 -8.01
CA LEU A 104 10.48 7.01 -8.94
C LEU A 104 10.10 7.31 -10.40
N PRO A 105 11.08 7.36 -11.31
CA PRO A 105 10.81 7.41 -12.74
C PRO A 105 10.00 6.19 -13.21
N THR A 106 9.43 6.28 -14.42
CA THR A 106 8.77 5.12 -15.04
C THR A 106 9.72 3.93 -15.14
N SER A 107 9.16 2.72 -15.07
CA SER A 107 9.94 1.48 -15.20
C SER A 107 11.00 1.24 -14.10
N SER A 108 10.81 1.83 -12.91
CA SER A 108 11.67 1.66 -11.73
C SER A 108 10.94 0.88 -10.63
N TYR A 109 11.68 0.17 -9.76
CA TYR A 109 11.11 -0.62 -8.67
C TYR A 109 11.51 -0.07 -7.29
N ALA A 110 10.53 0.28 -6.45
CA ALA A 110 10.77 0.76 -5.08
C ALA A 110 11.51 -0.25 -4.22
N THR A 111 11.25 -1.54 -4.41
CA THR A 111 11.95 -2.62 -3.72
C THR A 111 13.46 -2.61 -3.96
N MET A 112 13.92 -2.20 -5.15
CA MET A 112 15.36 -2.07 -5.44
C MET A 112 15.99 -0.89 -4.70
N ALA A 113 15.26 0.22 -4.56
CA ALA A 113 15.72 1.35 -3.77
C ALA A 113 15.84 0.99 -2.29
N ILE A 114 14.84 0.29 -1.73
CA ILE A 114 14.85 -0.18 -0.34
C ILE A 114 15.98 -1.18 -0.12
N ARG A 115 16.19 -2.12 -1.05
CA ARG A 115 17.31 -3.08 -1.01
C ARG A 115 18.66 -2.36 -0.94
N GLU A 116 18.85 -1.34 -1.77
CA GLU A 116 20.08 -0.55 -1.79
C GLU A 116 20.26 0.28 -0.52
N LEU A 117 19.17 0.71 0.11
CA LEU A 117 19.19 1.43 1.39
C LEU A 117 19.59 0.50 2.56
N THR A 118 18.93 -0.67 2.67
CA THR A 118 19.16 -1.61 3.78
C THR A 118 20.40 -2.47 3.60
N LYS A 119 20.94 -2.55 2.38
CA LYS A 119 22.03 -3.46 1.98
C LYS A 119 21.71 -4.95 2.22
N THR A 120 20.42 -5.30 2.35
CA THR A 120 19.95 -6.67 2.62
C THR A 120 19.36 -7.32 1.38
N SER A 121 19.30 -8.66 1.30
CA SER A 121 18.58 -9.36 0.24
C SER A 121 17.06 -9.20 0.38
N THR A 122 16.33 -9.06 -0.73
CA THR A 122 14.85 -9.05 -0.77
C THR A 122 14.25 -10.43 -1.02
N SER A 123 15.00 -11.52 -0.78
CA SER A 123 14.47 -12.88 -0.87
C SER A 123 13.49 -13.17 0.27
N VAL A 124 12.47 -13.99 0.00
CA VAL A 124 11.43 -14.34 0.98
C VAL A 124 12.02 -14.96 2.24
N ASP A 125 13.02 -15.83 2.10
CA ASP A 125 13.68 -16.48 3.25
C ASP A 125 14.42 -15.47 4.15
N CYS A 126 15.06 -14.46 3.54
CA CYS A 126 15.74 -13.41 4.28
C CYS A 126 14.75 -12.49 5.01
N GLN A 127 13.61 -12.18 4.40
CA GLN A 127 12.57 -11.37 5.04
C GLN A 127 11.89 -12.10 6.20
N LYS A 128 11.62 -13.40 6.05
CA LYS A 128 11.05 -14.21 7.12
C LYS A 128 11.97 -14.28 8.34
N ALA A 129 13.27 -14.42 8.12
CA ALA A 129 14.27 -14.46 9.19
C ALA A 129 14.41 -13.13 9.96
N LEU A 130 13.95 -12.01 9.40
CA LEU A 130 13.94 -10.70 10.09
C LEU A 130 12.69 -10.50 10.96
N ASN A 131 11.63 -11.28 10.71
CA ASN A 131 10.34 -11.19 11.40
C ASN A 131 10.12 -12.34 12.42
N SER A 132 11.15 -13.16 12.65
CA SER A 132 11.13 -14.33 13.53
C SER A 132 11.97 -14.09 14.77
#